data_AF-A0A316ZBP5-F1
#
_entry.id   AF-A0A316ZBP5-F1
#
_cell.length_a   1.000
_cell.length_b   1.000
_cell.length_c   1.000
_cell.angle_alpha   90.00
_cell.angle_beta   90.00
_cell.angle_gamma   90.00
#
_symmetry.space_group_name_H-M   'P 1'
#
loop_
_entity.id
_entity.type
_entity.pdbx_description
1 polymer ?
#
loop_
_entity_poly.entity_id
_entity_poly.type
_entity_poly.pdbx_seq_one_letter_code
_entity_poly.pdbx_strand_id
1 'polypeptide(L)'
;MPPSLLLLDPPYPNRSATRLNDQRLRRCQQAKPDGRTRPEAYAPTADLFDLWALKTPITALLALAEPDEAPLVACWVTNDPKAQHFLLHKLFPACDLAYIGEIAWLKVVAPCSVAATCDHDPQPAATQLLVSPEALGRKPYELLFLARHVAPGSQTQAEQVAPAFVASVPLGHSRKPYMLDVLRPLLPPLHRRSPRVIEFFARNLCATREDSAATASTASESASLADDGYWLSLGNEACKFNVLGEGLARDASKECHG
;
A
#
# COMPACT_ATOMS: atom_id res chain seq x y z
N MET A 1 4.05 -20.28 -4.66
CA MET A 1 4.05 -20.16 -3.20
C MET A 1 2.96 -19.17 -2.80
N PRO A 2 2.11 -19.50 -1.82
CA PRO A 2 1.03 -18.61 -1.40
C PRO A 2 1.55 -17.31 -0.76
N PRO A 3 0.80 -16.20 -0.88
CA PRO A 3 1.11 -14.99 -0.13
C PRO A 3 0.80 -15.17 1.36
N SER A 4 1.63 -14.58 2.22
CA SER A 4 1.34 -14.42 3.64
C SER A 4 0.55 -13.14 3.93
N LEU A 5 0.62 -12.17 3.01
CA LEU A 5 -0.08 -10.87 3.09
C LEU A 5 -0.62 -10.48 1.70
N LEU A 6 -1.91 -10.19 1.64
CA LEU A 6 -2.51 -9.43 0.54
C LEU A 6 -2.81 -8.01 1.00
N LEU A 7 -2.16 -7.02 0.40
CA LEU A 7 -2.40 -5.61 0.63
C LEU A 7 -3.23 -5.04 -0.52
N LEU A 8 -4.36 -4.41 -0.23
CA LEU A 8 -5.26 -3.84 -1.22
C LEU A 8 -5.38 -2.33 -1.00
N ASP A 9 -5.22 -1.52 -2.05
CA ASP A 9 -5.53 -0.08 -2.05
C ASP A 9 -6.49 0.27 -3.20
N PRO A 10 -7.73 -0.23 -3.18
CA PRO A 10 -8.63 -0.14 -4.33
C PRO A 10 -8.92 1.30 -4.74
N PRO A 11 -9.12 1.56 -6.04
CA PRO A 11 -9.36 2.90 -6.53
C PRO A 11 -10.84 3.27 -6.37
N TYR A 12 -11.31 3.48 -5.13
CA TYR A 12 -12.72 3.78 -4.84
C TYR A 12 -13.29 4.93 -5.68
N PRO A 13 -14.61 4.93 -5.96
CA PRO A 13 -15.26 6.05 -6.64
C PRO A 13 -14.97 7.37 -5.93
N ASN A 14 -14.31 8.29 -6.64
CA ASN A 14 -13.90 9.56 -6.09
C ASN A 14 -14.11 10.69 -7.10
N ARG A 15 -15.18 11.46 -6.88
CA ARG A 15 -15.57 12.58 -7.75
C ARG A 15 -14.46 13.61 -7.96
N SER A 16 -13.59 13.82 -6.96
CA SER A 16 -12.48 14.77 -7.08
C SER A 16 -11.39 14.24 -8.01
N ALA A 17 -11.07 12.95 -7.90
CA ALA A 17 -10.14 12.28 -8.80
C ALA A 17 -10.69 12.21 -10.23
N THR A 18 -11.99 11.87 -10.38
CA THR A 18 -12.68 11.89 -11.68
C THR A 18 -12.59 13.25 -12.36
N ARG A 19 -12.89 14.34 -11.63
CA ARG A 19 -12.81 15.71 -12.16
C ARG A 19 -11.39 16.09 -12.59
N LEU A 20 -10.37 15.69 -11.82
CA LEU A 20 -8.97 15.95 -12.19
C LEU A 20 -8.58 15.20 -13.47
N ASN A 21 -9.04 13.96 -13.63
CA ASN A 21 -8.84 13.20 -14.86
C ASN A 21 -9.56 13.84 -16.05
N ASP A 22 -10.81 14.28 -15.90
CA ASP A 22 -11.56 14.96 -16.96
C ASP A 22 -10.86 16.25 -17.39
N GLN A 23 -10.36 17.04 -16.44
CA GLN A 23 -9.59 18.24 -16.73
C GLN A 23 -8.29 17.93 -17.47
N ARG A 24 -7.57 16.88 -17.06
CA ARG A 24 -6.37 16.40 -17.78
C ARG A 24 -6.70 15.96 -19.20
N LEU A 25 -7.73 15.15 -19.38
CA LEU A 25 -8.16 14.66 -20.69
C LEU A 25 -8.49 15.83 -21.64
N ARG A 26 -9.22 16.83 -21.16
CA ARG A 26 -9.52 18.05 -21.93
C ARG A 26 -8.26 18.82 -22.32
N ARG A 27 -7.30 19.00 -21.41
CA ARG A 27 -6.01 19.65 -21.74
C ARG A 27 -5.20 18.83 -22.76
N CYS A 28 -5.23 17.51 -22.66
CA CYS A 28 -4.54 16.62 -23.60
C CYS A 28 -5.20 16.57 -24.99
N GLN A 29 -6.51 16.79 -25.09
CA GLN A 29 -7.19 16.93 -26.38
C GLN A 29 -6.84 18.24 -27.10
N GLN A 30 -6.40 19.26 -26.35
CA GLN A 30 -5.95 20.55 -26.88
C GLN A 30 -4.45 20.60 -27.22
N ALA A 31 -3.66 19.60 -26.79
CA ALA A 31 -2.23 19.52 -27.08
C ALA A 31 -1.97 18.77 -28.40
N LYS A 32 -1.05 19.28 -29.24
CA LYS A 32 -0.64 18.63 -30.51
C LYS A 32 -0.14 17.20 -30.25
N PRO A 33 -0.44 16.23 -31.13
CA PRO A 33 -0.02 14.84 -30.97
C PRO A 33 1.49 14.71 -31.24
N ASP A 34 2.29 14.64 -30.17
CA ASP A 34 3.76 14.54 -30.27
C ASP A 34 4.27 13.08 -30.30
N GLY A 35 3.45 12.13 -30.79
CA GLY A 35 3.84 10.72 -30.98
C GLY A 35 4.20 9.90 -29.73
N ARG A 36 4.36 10.51 -28.55
CA ARG A 36 4.66 9.83 -27.29
C ARG A 36 3.41 9.18 -26.73
N THR A 37 3.49 7.87 -26.45
CA THR A 37 2.47 7.12 -25.72
C THR A 37 2.23 7.78 -24.36
N ARG A 38 0.98 8.14 -24.10
CA ARG A 38 0.58 8.91 -22.93
C ARG A 38 0.73 8.02 -21.69
N PRO A 39 1.28 8.51 -20.57
CA PRO A 39 1.29 7.76 -19.33
C PRO A 39 -0.15 7.58 -18.85
N GLU A 40 -0.59 6.32 -18.73
CA GLU A 40 -1.89 5.97 -18.17
C GLU A 40 -1.93 6.47 -16.72
N ALA A 41 -2.95 7.28 -16.43
CA ALA A 41 -3.12 7.92 -15.13
C ALA A 41 -4.03 7.07 -14.25
N TYR A 42 -3.82 7.14 -12.93
CA TYR A 42 -4.76 6.62 -11.94
C TYR A 42 -6.22 7.00 -12.27
N ALA A 43 -7.09 6.00 -12.44
CA ALA A 43 -8.51 6.18 -12.67
C ALA A 43 -9.31 5.55 -11.51
N PRO A 44 -10.16 6.30 -10.80
CA PRO A 44 -11.09 5.70 -9.85
C PRO A 44 -12.07 4.79 -10.58
N THR A 45 -12.60 3.78 -9.88
CA THR A 45 -13.73 3.01 -10.40
C THR A 45 -14.94 3.92 -10.60
N ALA A 46 -15.77 3.59 -11.59
CA ALA A 46 -16.99 4.34 -11.86
C ALA A 46 -18.03 4.02 -10.78
N ASP A 47 -18.12 2.74 -10.41
CA ASP A 47 -19.01 2.22 -9.38
C ASP A 47 -18.21 1.50 -8.29
N LEU A 48 -18.76 1.46 -7.08
CA LEU A 48 -18.22 0.68 -5.98
C LEU A 48 -18.32 -0.83 -6.27
N PHE A 49 -19.37 -1.26 -6.97
CA PHE A 49 -19.57 -2.66 -7.38
C PHE A 49 -18.56 -3.13 -8.42
N ASP A 50 -17.86 -2.25 -9.13
CA ASP A 50 -16.74 -2.64 -10.00
C ASP A 50 -15.64 -3.37 -9.20
N LEU A 51 -15.49 -3.05 -7.91
CA LEU A 51 -14.57 -3.75 -7.00
C LEU A 51 -14.97 -5.20 -6.75
N TRP A 52 -16.19 -5.62 -7.09
CA TRP A 52 -16.61 -7.01 -7.00
C TRP A 52 -15.77 -7.93 -7.91
N ALA A 53 -15.20 -7.39 -8.98
CA ALA A 53 -14.27 -8.12 -9.84
C ALA A 53 -13.03 -8.64 -9.08
N LEU A 54 -12.70 -8.06 -7.91
CA LEU A 54 -11.62 -8.53 -7.04
C LEU A 54 -11.92 -9.86 -6.35
N LYS A 55 -13.19 -10.27 -6.26
CA LYS A 55 -13.58 -11.50 -5.58
C LYS A 55 -12.80 -12.70 -6.12
N THR A 56 -12.87 -12.91 -7.43
CA THR A 56 -12.22 -14.06 -8.10
C THR A 56 -10.71 -14.14 -7.86
N PRO A 57 -9.91 -13.08 -8.13
CA PRO A 57 -8.46 -13.15 -7.87
C PRO A 57 -8.11 -13.25 -6.39
N ILE A 58 -8.86 -12.61 -5.48
CA ILE A 58 -8.62 -12.74 -4.03
C ILE A 58 -8.85 -14.19 -3.59
N THR A 59 -10.03 -14.76 -3.90
CA THR A 59 -10.34 -16.15 -3.53
C THR A 59 -9.33 -17.13 -4.12
N ALA A 60 -8.92 -16.93 -5.38
CA ALA A 60 -7.92 -17.79 -6.03
C ALA A 60 -6.56 -17.75 -5.30
N LEU A 61 -6.11 -16.57 -4.87
CA LEU A 61 -4.85 -16.44 -4.12
C LEU A 61 -4.94 -17.02 -2.71
N LEU A 62 -6.07 -16.81 -2.02
CA LEU A 62 -6.31 -17.35 -0.68
C LEU A 62 -6.38 -18.88 -0.67
N ALA A 63 -6.93 -19.49 -1.73
CA ALA A 63 -7.01 -20.94 -1.90
C ALA A 63 -5.65 -21.62 -2.09
N LEU A 64 -4.58 -20.86 -2.36
CA LEU A 64 -3.22 -21.40 -2.44
C LEU A 64 -2.58 -21.63 -1.07
N ALA A 65 -3.14 -21.05 0.00
CA ALA A 65 -2.56 -21.07 1.32
C ALA A 65 -3.04 -22.29 2.12
N GLU A 66 -2.13 -22.87 2.89
CA GLU A 66 -2.47 -23.93 3.84
C GLU A 66 -3.26 -23.38 5.03
N PRO A 67 -4.12 -24.18 5.69
CA PRO A 67 -4.95 -23.72 6.80
C PRO A 67 -4.18 -23.06 7.96
N ASP A 68 -3.01 -23.61 8.31
CA ASP A 68 -2.15 -23.09 9.40
C ASP A 68 -1.35 -21.85 9.00
N GLU A 69 -1.38 -21.48 7.72
CA GLU A 69 -0.72 -20.31 7.15
C GLU A 69 -1.73 -19.30 6.58
N ALA A 70 -2.93 -19.27 7.15
CA ALA A 70 -4.02 -18.40 6.72
C ALA A 70 -3.53 -16.96 6.47
N PRO A 71 -3.58 -16.46 5.22
CA PRO A 71 -3.01 -15.18 4.86
C PRO A 71 -3.72 -14.02 5.58
N LEU A 72 -2.95 -12.99 5.91
CA LEU A 72 -3.51 -11.71 6.33
C LEU A 72 -3.96 -10.93 5.09
N VAL A 73 -5.16 -10.36 5.12
CA VAL A 73 -5.64 -9.41 4.12
C VAL A 73 -5.77 -8.06 4.78
N ALA A 74 -5.09 -7.06 4.21
CA ALA A 74 -5.15 -5.68 4.66
C ALA A 74 -5.69 -4.81 3.52
N CYS A 75 -6.80 -4.12 3.73
CA CYS A 75 -7.48 -3.33 2.69
C CYS A 75 -7.64 -1.88 3.14
N TRP A 76 -6.97 -0.96 2.45
CA TRP A 76 -7.20 0.46 2.65
C TRP A 76 -8.63 0.79 2.24
N VAL A 77 -9.32 1.54 3.08
CA VAL A 77 -10.70 1.97 2.85
C VAL A 77 -10.84 3.45 3.12
N THR A 78 -11.63 4.11 2.28
CA THR A 78 -11.98 5.51 2.50
C THR A 78 -12.89 5.65 3.72
N ASN A 79 -13.10 6.89 4.17
CA ASN A 79 -14.08 7.20 5.21
C ASN A 79 -15.54 7.18 4.74
N ASP A 80 -15.80 6.81 3.48
CA ASP A 80 -17.16 6.66 2.97
C ASP A 80 -17.83 5.42 3.62
N PRO A 81 -18.93 5.59 4.39
CA PRO A 81 -19.65 4.49 5.00
C PRO A 81 -20.12 3.44 3.98
N LYS A 82 -20.39 3.83 2.74
CA LYS A 82 -20.80 2.87 1.69
C LYS A 82 -19.66 1.95 1.30
N ALA A 83 -18.45 2.48 1.14
CA ALA A 83 -17.26 1.69 0.84
C ALA A 83 -16.95 0.72 1.99
N GLN A 84 -17.00 1.22 3.23
CA GLN A 84 -16.80 0.39 4.42
C GLN A 84 -17.84 -0.73 4.51
N HIS A 85 -19.12 -0.40 4.35
CA HIS A 85 -20.20 -1.38 4.38
C HIS A 85 -20.06 -2.43 3.27
N PHE A 86 -19.70 -2.02 2.05
CA PHE A 86 -19.47 -2.94 0.94
C PHE A 86 -18.34 -3.92 1.25
N LEU A 87 -17.21 -3.46 1.77
CA LEU A 87 -16.12 -4.38 2.12
C LEU A 87 -16.57 -5.38 3.19
N LEU A 88 -17.08 -4.89 4.32
CA LEU A 88 -17.37 -5.72 5.50
C LEU A 88 -18.54 -6.69 5.28
N HIS A 89 -19.55 -6.29 4.51
CA HIS A 89 -20.80 -7.05 4.39
C HIS A 89 -21.02 -7.67 3.01
N LYS A 90 -20.16 -7.36 2.02
CA LYS A 90 -20.27 -7.93 0.67
C LYS A 90 -18.97 -8.58 0.23
N LEU A 91 -17.89 -7.81 0.06
CA LEU A 91 -16.66 -8.33 -0.55
C LEU A 91 -15.94 -9.32 0.37
N PHE A 92 -15.71 -8.98 1.64
CA PHE A 92 -15.00 -9.87 2.57
C PHE A 92 -15.74 -11.20 2.78
N PRO A 93 -17.05 -11.23 3.09
CA PRO A 93 -17.79 -12.49 3.19
C PRO A 93 -17.75 -13.31 1.90
N ALA A 94 -17.81 -12.66 0.72
CA ALA A 94 -17.76 -13.36 -0.55
C ALA A 94 -16.37 -13.95 -0.88
N CYS A 95 -15.33 -13.52 -0.18
CA CYS A 95 -13.96 -14.02 -0.30
C CYS A 95 -13.57 -14.93 0.89
N ASP A 96 -14.53 -15.35 1.72
CA ASP A 96 -14.28 -16.13 2.94
C ASP A 96 -13.29 -15.45 3.91
N LEU A 97 -13.40 -14.13 4.00
CA LEU A 97 -12.59 -13.30 4.88
C LEU A 97 -13.39 -12.88 6.13
N ALA A 98 -12.85 -13.22 7.31
CA ALA A 98 -13.34 -12.69 8.57
C ALA A 98 -12.62 -11.39 8.92
N TYR A 99 -13.38 -10.33 9.17
CA TYR A 99 -12.85 -9.08 9.71
C TYR A 99 -12.28 -9.31 11.12
N ILE A 100 -11.05 -8.85 11.35
CA ILE A 100 -10.35 -9.01 12.63
C ILE A 100 -10.01 -7.69 13.32
N GLY A 101 -10.15 -6.55 12.63
CA GLY A 101 -9.84 -5.25 13.22
C GLY A 101 -9.42 -4.22 12.18
N GLU A 102 -8.98 -3.07 12.65
CA GLU A 102 -8.59 -1.96 11.79
C GLU A 102 -7.42 -1.17 12.39
N ILE A 103 -6.66 -0.53 11.49
CA ILE A 103 -5.62 0.42 11.85
C ILE A 103 -5.98 1.78 11.25
N ALA A 104 -5.99 2.83 12.07
CA ALA A 104 -6.19 4.19 11.61
C ALA A 104 -4.85 4.84 11.23
N TRP A 105 -4.71 5.29 10.00
CA TRP A 105 -3.59 6.14 9.59
C TRP A 105 -3.93 7.61 9.81
N LEU A 106 -3.35 8.23 10.83
CA LEU A 106 -3.44 9.65 11.13
C LEU A 106 -2.45 10.44 10.25
N LYS A 107 -2.97 11.41 9.52
CA LYS A 107 -2.16 12.29 8.66
C LYS A 107 -1.67 13.48 9.48
N VAL A 108 -0.35 13.57 9.64
CA VAL A 108 0.29 14.65 10.38
C VAL A 108 1.11 15.56 9.45
N VAL A 109 1.37 16.77 9.93
CA VAL A 109 2.26 17.74 9.29
C VAL A 109 3.63 17.61 9.93
N ALA A 110 4.69 17.56 9.10
CA ALA A 110 6.05 17.61 9.61
C ALA A 110 6.27 18.93 10.38
N PRO A 111 6.87 18.90 11.58
CA PRO A 111 7.26 20.13 12.24
C PRO A 111 8.20 20.92 11.31
N CYS A 112 7.84 22.16 11.02
CA CYS A 112 8.61 23.03 10.14
C CYS A 112 9.88 23.46 10.89
N SER A 113 11.06 23.09 10.39
CA SER A 113 12.35 23.46 10.97
C SER A 113 12.80 24.87 10.57
N VAL A 114 11.89 25.86 10.56
CA VAL A 114 12.27 27.28 10.49
C VAL A 114 12.19 27.87 11.89
N ALA A 115 13.17 27.50 12.70
CA ALA A 115 13.58 28.29 13.86
C ALA A 115 15.00 28.77 13.57
N ALA A 116 15.13 29.95 12.94
CA ALA A 116 16.29 30.84 13.07
C ALA A 116 16.15 32.08 12.16
N THR A 117 15.36 33.09 12.55
CA THR A 117 15.68 34.52 12.37
C THR A 117 14.80 35.45 13.23
N CYS A 118 14.29 35.00 14.39
CA CYS A 118 13.61 35.89 15.33
C CYS A 118 14.00 35.51 16.75
N ASP A 119 14.60 36.45 17.49
CA ASP A 119 15.08 36.34 18.88
C ASP A 119 13.96 36.19 19.94
N HIS A 120 12.92 35.41 19.67
CA HIS A 120 11.94 35.07 20.69
C HIS A 120 11.77 33.55 20.81
N ASP A 121 11.95 33.11 22.07
CA ASP A 121 11.78 31.78 22.65
C ASP A 121 11.50 30.62 21.67
N PRO A 122 12.41 29.62 21.57
CA PRO A 122 12.17 28.46 20.72
C PRO A 122 11.05 27.60 21.31
N GLN A 123 9.81 27.84 20.88
CA GLN A 123 8.71 26.92 21.13
C GLN A 123 9.03 25.60 20.40
N PRO A 124 8.97 24.42 21.05
CA PRO A 124 9.22 23.16 20.37
C PRO A 124 8.23 23.02 19.20
N ALA A 125 8.76 22.80 18.00
CA ALA A 125 7.96 22.60 16.80
C ALA A 125 7.10 21.34 16.98
N ALA A 126 5.85 21.52 17.40
CA ALA A 126 4.94 20.43 17.66
C ALA A 126 4.44 19.82 16.34
N THR A 127 4.44 18.49 16.25
CA THR A 127 3.74 17.75 15.20
C THR A 127 2.24 18.06 15.30
N GLN A 128 1.66 18.62 14.25
CA GLN A 128 0.23 18.95 14.21
C GLN A 128 -0.51 17.98 13.28
N LEU A 129 -1.76 17.65 13.60
CA LEU A 129 -2.65 16.96 12.67
C LEU A 129 -2.85 17.82 11.43
N LEU A 130 -2.90 17.20 10.25
CA LEU A 130 -3.27 17.89 9.02
C LEU A 130 -4.76 18.23 9.05
N VAL A 131 -5.11 19.31 9.74
CA VAL A 131 -6.43 19.93 9.71
C VAL A 131 -6.29 21.21 8.89
N SER A 132 -6.31 21.09 7.56
CA SER A 132 -6.36 22.29 6.70
C SER A 132 -7.67 23.04 6.95
N PRO A 133 -7.70 24.38 6.94
CA PRO A 133 -8.95 25.15 6.91
C PRO A 133 -9.87 24.75 5.73
N GLU A 134 -9.29 24.28 4.63
CA GLU A 134 -10.00 23.72 3.46
C GLU A 134 -10.52 22.28 3.71
N ALA A 135 -10.09 21.65 4.81
CA ALA A 135 -10.45 20.32 5.25
C ALA A 135 -11.56 20.33 6.31
N LEU A 136 -12.28 21.44 6.53
CA LEU A 136 -13.54 21.41 7.27
C LEU A 136 -14.45 20.32 6.69
N GLY A 137 -14.64 19.24 7.44
CA GLY A 137 -15.43 18.07 7.04
C GLY A 137 -14.65 16.89 6.44
N ARG A 138 -13.33 16.96 6.26
CA ARG A 138 -12.49 15.81 5.88
C ARG A 138 -11.88 15.19 7.13
N LYS A 139 -12.06 13.89 7.30
CA LYS A 139 -11.45 13.16 8.42
C LYS A 139 -9.92 13.12 8.23
N PRO A 140 -9.11 13.46 9.25
CA PRO A 140 -7.64 13.53 9.14
C PRO A 140 -6.99 12.14 9.20
N TYR A 141 -7.72 11.10 8.83
CA TYR A 141 -7.26 9.73 8.84
C TYR A 141 -7.83 8.93 7.67
N GLU A 142 -7.20 7.80 7.36
CA GLU A 142 -7.77 6.73 6.54
C GLU A 142 -7.71 5.42 7.34
N LEU A 143 -8.58 4.46 7.02
CA LEU A 143 -8.62 3.18 7.72
C LEU A 143 -7.99 2.09 6.86
N LEU A 144 -7.30 1.16 7.52
CA LEU A 144 -6.83 -0.10 6.96
C LEU A 144 -7.60 -1.22 7.65
N PHE A 145 -8.55 -1.82 6.96
CA PHE A 145 -9.28 -2.98 7.46
C PHE A 145 -8.41 -4.21 7.37
N LEU A 146 -8.41 -5.00 8.44
CA LEU A 146 -7.69 -6.26 8.56
C LEU A 146 -8.70 -7.40 8.55
N ALA A 147 -8.39 -8.43 7.76
CA ALA A 147 -9.17 -9.64 7.69
C ALA A 147 -8.27 -10.87 7.57
N ARG A 148 -8.80 -12.03 7.98
CA ARG A 148 -8.11 -13.32 7.89
C ARG A 148 -8.97 -14.29 7.10
N HIS A 149 -8.33 -15.08 6.23
CA HIS A 149 -9.01 -16.13 5.50
C HIS A 149 -9.51 -17.21 6.45
N VAL A 150 -10.79 -17.56 6.34
CA VAL A 150 -11.42 -18.64 7.09
C VAL A 150 -11.69 -19.77 6.11
N ALA A 151 -10.77 -20.73 6.08
CA ALA A 151 -10.93 -21.90 5.23
C ALA A 151 -12.24 -22.64 5.58
N PRO A 152 -12.99 -23.16 4.58
CA PRO A 152 -14.20 -23.93 4.84
C PRO A 152 -13.92 -25.11 5.78
N GLY A 153 -14.64 -25.19 6.90
CA GLY A 153 -14.47 -26.25 7.90
C GLY A 153 -13.42 -25.95 8.99
N SER A 154 -12.72 -24.81 8.93
CA SER A 154 -11.85 -24.37 10.01
C SER A 154 -12.67 -23.90 11.21
N GLN A 155 -12.39 -24.45 12.40
CA GLN A 155 -12.98 -24.00 13.67
C GLN A 155 -12.18 -22.86 14.32
N THR A 156 -11.08 -22.42 13.68
CA THR A 156 -10.20 -21.42 14.26
C THR A 156 -10.89 -20.07 14.25
N GLN A 157 -11.25 -19.57 15.43
CA GLN A 157 -11.73 -18.20 15.57
C GLN A 157 -10.61 -17.24 15.17
N ALA A 158 -10.92 -16.32 14.25
CA ALA A 158 -9.97 -15.31 13.84
C ALA A 158 -9.69 -14.36 15.03
N GLU A 159 -8.44 -14.33 15.48
CA GLU A 159 -8.00 -13.48 16.59
C GLU A 159 -8.31 -12.01 16.28
N GLN A 160 -9.01 -11.34 17.20
CA GLN A 160 -9.33 -9.93 17.08
C GLN A 160 -8.09 -9.08 17.39
N VAL A 161 -7.83 -8.11 16.51
CA VAL A 161 -6.75 -7.15 16.63
C VAL A 161 -7.26 -5.95 17.40
N ALA A 162 -6.54 -5.56 18.45
CA ALA A 162 -6.85 -4.35 19.20
C ALA A 162 -6.78 -3.10 18.30
N PRO A 163 -7.63 -2.09 18.53
CA PRO A 163 -7.56 -0.84 17.78
C PRO A 163 -6.15 -0.23 17.84
N ALA A 164 -5.61 0.11 16.68
CA ALA A 164 -4.28 0.70 16.56
C ALA A 164 -4.31 1.92 15.63
N PHE A 165 -3.32 2.79 15.79
CA PHE A 165 -3.11 3.90 14.87
C PHE A 165 -1.65 4.06 14.50
N VAL A 166 -1.42 4.56 13.30
CA VAL A 166 -0.11 4.97 12.78
C VAL A 166 -0.20 6.43 12.41
N ALA A 167 0.78 7.24 12.80
CA ALA A 167 0.85 8.64 12.42
C ALA A 167 2.04 8.85 11.47
N SER A 168 1.80 9.46 10.31
CA SER A 168 2.88 9.83 9.40
C SER A 168 2.53 11.00 8.49
N VAL A 169 3.58 11.61 7.92
CA VAL A 169 3.45 12.71 6.96
C VAL A 169 3.13 12.13 5.58
N PRO A 170 2.03 12.54 4.92
CA PRO A 170 1.72 12.06 3.57
C PRO A 170 2.81 12.45 2.56
N LEU A 171 3.36 11.47 1.84
CA LEU A 171 4.43 11.67 0.84
C LEU A 171 3.93 12.10 -0.55
N GLY A 172 2.63 12.33 -0.68
CA GLY A 172 1.99 12.71 -1.93
C GLY A 172 0.52 12.31 -1.98
N HIS A 173 -0.17 12.73 -3.03
CA HIS A 173 -1.59 12.49 -3.18
C HIS A 173 -1.87 10.98 -3.26
N SER A 174 -2.69 10.48 -2.33
CA SER A 174 -3.09 9.08 -2.26
C SER A 174 -1.94 8.07 -2.08
N ARG A 175 -0.78 8.52 -1.60
CA ARG A 175 0.32 7.63 -1.21
C ARG A 175 0.14 7.20 0.25
N LYS A 176 -0.04 5.89 0.45
CA LYS A 176 -0.16 5.28 1.76
C LYS A 176 1.21 5.10 2.42
N PRO A 177 1.30 5.09 3.76
CA PRO A 177 2.53 4.76 4.45
C PRO A 177 2.92 3.29 4.23
N TYR A 178 4.21 2.99 4.40
CA TYR A 178 4.68 1.62 4.47
C TYR A 178 4.12 0.93 5.72
N MET A 179 3.46 -0.22 5.54
CA MET A 179 2.73 -0.90 6.61
C MET A 179 3.34 -2.25 7.02
N LEU A 180 4.37 -2.75 6.34
CA LEU A 180 4.83 -4.12 6.58
C LEU A 180 5.26 -4.33 8.03
N ASP A 181 6.03 -3.41 8.61
CA ASP A 181 6.55 -3.56 9.97
C ASP A 181 5.42 -3.54 11.01
N VAL A 182 4.38 -2.75 10.75
CA VAL A 182 3.18 -2.67 11.58
C VAL A 182 2.35 -3.96 11.48
N LEU A 183 2.27 -4.55 10.28
CA LEU A 183 1.49 -5.77 10.03
C LEU A 183 2.29 -7.05 10.34
N ARG A 184 3.61 -7.00 10.40
CA ARG A 184 4.51 -8.15 10.57
C ARG A 184 4.15 -9.02 11.79
N PRO A 185 3.80 -8.46 12.97
CA PRO A 185 3.37 -9.28 14.11
C PRO A 185 2.10 -10.09 13.85
N LEU A 186 1.24 -9.63 12.94
CA LEU A 186 -0.05 -10.24 12.61
C LEU A 186 0.06 -11.34 11.55
N LEU A 187 1.21 -11.44 10.86
CA LEU A 187 1.49 -12.49 9.89
C LEU A 187 1.65 -13.85 10.59
N PRO A 188 1.37 -14.96 9.88
CA PRO A 188 1.67 -16.30 10.39
C PRO A 188 3.14 -16.41 10.85
N PRO A 189 3.45 -17.11 11.95
CA PRO A 189 4.79 -17.10 12.55
C PRO A 189 5.94 -17.39 11.58
N LEU A 190 5.74 -18.33 10.65
CA LEU A 190 6.72 -18.71 9.63
C LEU A 190 7.07 -17.56 8.67
N HIS A 191 6.12 -16.67 8.40
CA HIS A 191 6.24 -15.60 7.42
C HIS A 191 6.65 -14.25 8.02
N ARG A 192 6.92 -14.19 9.33
CA ARG A 192 7.29 -12.93 10.01
C ARG A 192 8.68 -12.44 9.63
N ARG A 193 9.60 -13.35 9.27
CA ARG A 193 10.98 -13.00 8.86
C ARG A 193 11.11 -12.80 7.35
N SER A 194 10.42 -13.63 6.58
CA SER A 194 10.42 -13.62 5.12
C SER A 194 8.99 -13.51 4.58
N PRO A 195 8.35 -12.34 4.71
CA PRO A 195 6.97 -12.17 4.28
C PRO A 195 6.84 -12.27 2.77
N ARG A 196 5.74 -12.87 2.33
CA ARG A 196 5.34 -13.02 0.93
C ARG A 196 4.15 -12.12 0.67
N VAL A 197 4.40 -10.94 0.11
CA VAL A 197 3.43 -9.87 -0.01
C VAL A 197 2.98 -9.72 -1.46
N ILE A 198 1.67 -9.63 -1.66
CA ILE A 198 1.08 -9.20 -2.92
C ILE A 198 0.28 -7.93 -2.66
N GLU A 199 0.60 -6.86 -3.38
CA GLU A 199 -0.04 -5.57 -3.27
C GLU A 199 -0.86 -5.27 -4.53
N PHE A 200 -2.18 -5.13 -4.39
CA PHE A 200 -3.07 -4.74 -5.48
C PHE A 200 -3.25 -3.22 -5.51
N PHE A 201 -3.29 -2.69 -6.73
CA PHE A 201 -3.39 -1.25 -7.02
C PHE A 201 -2.22 -0.44 -6.46
N ALA A 202 -1.05 -1.06 -6.43
CA ALA A 202 0.18 -0.45 -5.96
C ALA A 202 0.52 0.82 -6.76
N ARG A 203 0.90 1.88 -6.05
CA ARG A 203 1.26 3.19 -6.62
C ARG A 203 2.70 3.62 -6.33
N ASN A 204 3.36 2.93 -5.40
CA ASN A 204 4.76 3.13 -5.05
C ASN A 204 5.45 1.76 -4.95
N LEU A 205 6.77 1.71 -5.15
CA LEU A 205 7.57 0.61 -4.62
C LEU A 205 7.60 0.74 -3.10
N CYS A 206 7.04 -0.24 -2.40
CA CYS A 206 7.27 -0.44 -0.97
C CYS A 206 8.39 -1.46 -0.71
N ALA A 207 9.18 -1.83 -1.73
CA ALA A 207 10.26 -2.80 -1.57
C ALA A 207 11.50 -2.12 -0.99
N THR A 208 11.81 -2.35 0.29
CA THR A 208 13.15 -2.12 0.83
C THR A 208 13.78 -3.46 1.18
N ARG A 209 14.59 -3.97 0.25
CA ARG A 209 15.60 -5.01 0.53
C ARG A 209 16.81 -4.34 1.19
N GLU A 210 16.63 -3.74 2.37
CA GLU A 210 17.74 -3.10 3.10
C GLU A 210 18.01 -3.73 4.48
N ASP A 211 17.30 -4.79 4.87
CA ASP A 211 17.55 -5.46 6.17
C ASP A 211 18.56 -6.62 6.10
N SER A 212 19.13 -6.96 4.93
CA SER A 212 20.08 -8.09 4.80
C SER A 212 21.54 -7.68 4.61
N ALA A 213 21.86 -6.40 4.41
CA ALA A 213 23.23 -5.95 4.12
C ALA A 213 24.03 -5.57 5.39
N ALA A 214 23.37 -5.33 6.53
CA ALA A 214 24.04 -4.88 7.76
C ALA A 214 24.55 -6.01 8.67
N THR A 215 24.36 -7.29 8.30
CA THR A 215 24.79 -8.44 9.13
C THR A 215 25.47 -9.55 8.33
N ALA A 216 26.04 -9.21 7.16
CA ALA A 216 26.88 -10.12 6.37
C ALA A 216 28.37 -9.76 6.52
N SER A 217 28.84 -9.67 7.76
CA SER A 217 30.25 -9.90 8.06
C SER A 217 30.31 -11.07 9.04
N THR A 218 30.93 -12.16 8.59
CA THR A 218 31.24 -13.41 9.31
C THR A 218 30.08 -14.37 9.61
N ALA A 219 29.71 -15.20 8.62
CA ALA A 219 29.35 -16.61 8.85
C ALA A 219 29.42 -17.42 7.54
N SER A 220 29.89 -18.65 7.68
CA SER A 220 30.24 -19.66 6.69
C SER A 220 29.16 -20.03 5.66
N GLU A 221 29.62 -20.34 4.45
CA GLU A 221 28.90 -21.00 3.36
C GLU A 221 28.38 -22.39 3.78
N SER A 222 27.19 -22.44 4.37
CA SER A 222 26.31 -23.61 4.37
C SER A 222 24.92 -23.21 4.88
N ALA A 223 24.24 -22.29 4.20
CA ALA A 223 22.84 -22.01 4.44
C ALA A 223 22.04 -22.63 3.29
N SER A 224 21.15 -23.56 3.64
CA SER A 224 20.04 -24.02 2.81
C SER A 224 19.47 -22.87 1.98
N LEU A 225 19.04 -23.13 0.73
CA LEU A 225 18.19 -22.25 -0.09
C LEU A 225 17.08 -21.65 0.79
N ALA A 226 17.37 -20.53 1.44
CA ALA A 226 16.52 -19.96 2.46
C ALA A 226 15.37 -19.28 1.72
N ASP A 227 14.17 -19.53 2.21
CA ASP A 227 12.91 -19.03 1.70
C ASP A 227 12.89 -17.50 1.81
N ASP A 228 13.54 -16.83 0.85
CA ASP A 228 13.56 -15.38 0.73
C ASP A 228 12.14 -14.90 0.44
N GLY A 229 11.60 -14.08 1.34
CA GLY A 229 10.30 -13.45 1.16
C GLY A 229 10.27 -12.61 -0.12
N TYR A 230 9.07 -12.28 -0.61
CA TYR A 230 8.91 -11.47 -1.82
C TYR A 230 7.89 -10.37 -1.62
N TRP A 231 8.01 -9.31 -2.42
CA TRP A 231 6.99 -8.26 -2.54
C TRP A 231 6.63 -8.09 -4.01
N LEU A 232 5.38 -8.38 -4.33
CA LEU A 232 4.83 -8.27 -5.69
C LEU A 232 3.80 -7.14 -5.75
N SER A 233 4.15 -6.04 -6.38
CA SER A 233 3.25 -4.89 -6.60
C SER A 233 2.55 -4.99 -7.96
N LEU A 234 1.21 -5.00 -7.94
CA LEU A 234 0.32 -5.08 -9.09
C LEU A 234 -0.47 -3.77 -9.25
N GLY A 235 -0.44 -3.18 -10.44
CA GLY A 235 -1.17 -1.95 -10.73
C GLY A 235 -0.68 -1.26 -11.99
N ASN A 236 -1.53 -0.45 -12.62
CA ASN A 236 -1.17 0.34 -13.80
C ASN A 236 -0.06 1.36 -13.52
N GLU A 237 0.14 1.77 -12.26
CA GLU A 237 1.26 2.61 -11.84
C GLU A 237 2.45 1.81 -11.28
N ALA A 238 2.27 0.53 -10.92
CA ALA A 238 3.34 -0.32 -10.39
C ALA A 238 4.45 -0.57 -11.43
N CYS A 239 4.08 -0.72 -12.70
CA CYS A 239 5.02 -0.91 -13.81
C CYS A 239 5.95 0.29 -14.05
N LYS A 240 5.64 1.49 -13.51
CA LYS A 240 6.55 2.65 -13.58
C LYS A 240 7.79 2.46 -12.70
N PHE A 241 7.77 1.47 -11.83
CA PHE A 241 8.80 1.27 -10.82
C PHE A 241 9.31 -0.19 -10.74
N ASN A 242 8.60 -1.17 -11.30
CA ASN A 242 9.07 -2.55 -11.42
C ASN A 242 10.14 -2.68 -12.53
N VAL A 243 11.31 -2.05 -12.35
CA VAL A 243 12.53 -2.42 -13.10
C VAL A 243 13.36 -3.30 -12.18
N LEU A 244 13.08 -4.60 -12.21
CA LEU A 244 13.99 -5.60 -11.68
C LEU A 244 14.93 -6.02 -12.81
N GLY A 245 16.15 -5.48 -12.77
CA GLY A 245 17.35 -6.06 -13.39
C GLY A 245 17.36 -6.25 -14.90
N GLU A 246 17.79 -5.24 -15.64
CA GLU A 246 18.90 -5.43 -16.57
C GLU A 246 19.99 -4.41 -16.26
N GLY A 247 21.21 -4.93 -16.11
CA GLY A 247 22.49 -4.25 -16.04
C GLY A 247 22.52 -2.76 -15.71
N LEU A 248 23.15 -2.45 -14.57
CA LEU A 248 24.15 -1.38 -14.48
C LEU A 248 25.23 -1.60 -15.57
N ALA A 249 24.91 -1.38 -16.85
CA ALA A 249 25.87 -0.99 -17.85
C ALA A 249 25.96 0.53 -17.75
N ARG A 250 26.91 0.98 -16.94
CA ARG A 250 27.39 2.36 -16.99
C ARG A 250 27.85 2.61 -18.43
N ASP A 251 27.11 3.40 -19.20
CA ASP A 251 27.69 4.13 -20.32
C ASP A 251 28.48 5.32 -19.76
N ALA A 252 29.58 4.98 -19.09
CA ALA A 252 30.74 5.86 -18.93
C ALA A 252 31.57 5.72 -20.21
N SER A 253 31.09 6.26 -21.32
CA SER A 253 31.90 6.38 -22.55
C SER A 253 31.37 7.44 -23.53
N LYS A 254 31.13 8.67 -23.06
CA LYS A 254 31.14 9.87 -23.94
C LYS A 254 31.77 11.08 -23.25
N GLU A 255 32.97 10.90 -22.71
CA GLU A 255 33.98 11.95 -22.66
C GLU A 255 35.30 11.34 -23.10
N CYS A 256 35.72 11.75 -24.30
CA CYS A 256 37.03 11.63 -24.96
C CYS A 256 36.76 11.41 -26.44
N HIS A 257 36.93 12.48 -27.24
CA HIS A 257 37.49 12.57 -28.59
C HIS A 257 36.89 13.79 -29.30
N GLY A 258 37.71 14.85 -29.46
CA GLY A 258 37.44 16.01 -30.30
C GLY A 258 37.71 17.32 -29.60
#